data_AF-A0A1B6CVX8-F1
#
_entry.id   AF-A0A1B6CVX8-F1
#
_cell.length_a   1.000
_cell.length_b   1.000
_cell.length_c   1.000
_cell.angle_alpha   90.00
_cell.angle_beta   90.00
_cell.angle_gamma   90.00
#
_symmetry.space_group_name_H-M   'P 1'
#
loop_
_entity.id
_entity.type
_entity.pdbx_description
1 polymer ?
#
loop_
_entity_poly.entity_id
_entity_poly.type
_entity_poly.pdbx_seq_one_letter_code
_entity_poly.pdbx_strand_id
1 'polypeptide(L)'
;MINKKGRPVGDTQFLFSGNTTSLSQKVKNNKVVCLLSTMHKGNAISQTSRKPVMIEHYNETKYGVDTFDQMCSTMSFSRKTKKWPLCVFYEIINMATINAYVVLSRAQSVRGDPEMKRNLFMEQLHVQLLTPWLEEQLKVPTLRRAVKLDILSVLKVDEQVPARPQPEKKRTTCKYCSSTKR
;
A
#
# COMPACT_ATOMS: atom_id res chain seq x y z
N MET A 1 26.86 -23.59 21.58
CA MET A 1 27.81 -22.74 20.81
C MET A 1 27.71 -23.08 19.33
N ILE A 2 27.57 -22.08 18.45
CA ILE A 2 27.56 -22.31 16.99
C ILE A 2 29.01 -22.55 16.55
N ASN A 3 29.37 -23.78 16.22
CA ASN A 3 30.72 -24.10 15.76
C ASN A 3 30.96 -23.54 14.36
N LYS A 4 31.97 -22.66 14.21
CA LYS A 4 32.36 -22.03 12.95
C LYS A 4 33.67 -22.59 12.37
N LYS A 5 34.56 -23.08 13.25
CA LYS A 5 35.90 -23.57 12.89
C LYS A 5 35.82 -25.04 12.46
N GLY A 6 36.60 -25.44 11.46
CA GLY A 6 36.65 -26.82 10.96
C GLY A 6 35.46 -27.29 10.11
N ARG A 7 34.41 -26.46 9.91
CA ARG A 7 33.29 -26.79 9.02
C ARG A 7 33.50 -26.23 7.60
N PRO A 8 33.29 -27.02 6.52
CA PRO A 8 33.32 -26.50 5.15
C PRO A 8 32.10 -25.61 4.85
N VAL A 9 32.20 -24.73 3.86
CA VAL A 9 31.07 -23.92 3.37
C VAL A 9 30.06 -24.84 2.70
N GLY A 10 28.77 -24.65 2.99
CA GLY A 10 27.67 -25.52 2.57
C GLY A 10 27.29 -26.57 3.60
N ASP A 11 28.16 -26.84 4.59
CA ASP A 11 27.89 -27.83 5.63
C ASP A 11 26.61 -27.49 6.42
N THR A 12 25.76 -28.49 6.60
CA THR A 12 24.47 -28.36 7.28
C THR A 12 24.36 -29.40 8.37
N GLN A 13 24.07 -28.94 9.58
CA GLN A 13 23.83 -29.79 10.74
C GLN A 13 22.40 -29.60 11.22
N PHE A 14 21.79 -30.69 11.65
CA PHE A 14 20.44 -30.71 12.20
C PHE A 14 20.48 -31.16 13.65
N LEU A 15 19.66 -30.54 14.48
CA LEU A 15 19.43 -30.92 15.86
C LEU A 15 17.94 -31.17 16.03
N PHE A 16 17.59 -32.32 16.61
CA PHE A 16 16.22 -32.71 16.89
C PHE A 16 16.00 -32.72 18.39
N SER A 17 14.97 -32.01 18.85
CA SER A 17 14.60 -31.94 20.26
C SER A 17 13.09 -31.93 20.41
N GLY A 18 12.52 -33.05 20.86
CA GLY A 18 11.07 -33.25 20.93
C GLY A 18 10.40 -33.00 19.58
N ASN A 19 9.46 -32.06 19.53
CA ASN A 19 8.75 -31.66 18.31
C ASN A 19 9.44 -30.54 17.51
N THR A 20 10.68 -30.20 17.85
CA THR A 20 11.39 -29.07 17.22
C THR A 20 12.64 -29.56 16.50
N THR A 21 12.83 -29.07 15.28
CA THR A 21 14.06 -29.25 14.51
C THR A 21 14.78 -27.91 14.42
N SER A 22 16.08 -27.90 14.75
CA SER A 22 16.96 -26.77 14.50
C SER A 22 17.96 -27.13 13.41
N LEU A 23 18.28 -26.15 12.58
CA LEU A 23 19.24 -26.27 11.50
C LEU A 23 20.37 -25.26 11.71
N SER A 24 21.60 -25.67 11.41
CA SER A 24 22.78 -24.81 11.35
C SER A 24 23.51 -25.03 10.02
N GLN A 25 23.41 -24.08 9.10
CA GLN A 25 24.10 -24.12 7.81
C GLN A 25 25.21 -23.08 7.73
N LYS A 26 26.42 -23.51 7.36
CA LYS A 26 27.55 -22.60 7.10
C LYS A 26 27.45 -22.03 5.68
N VAL A 27 26.92 -20.82 5.55
CA VAL A 27 26.71 -20.17 4.24
C VAL A 27 27.95 -19.46 3.70
N LYS A 28 28.84 -18.98 4.57
CA LYS A 28 30.16 -18.38 4.21
C LYS A 28 31.19 -18.72 5.29
N ASN A 29 32.48 -18.48 5.05
CA ASN A 29 33.56 -18.79 6.00
C ASN A 29 33.29 -18.32 7.43
N ASN A 30 32.74 -17.11 7.59
CA ASN A 30 32.43 -16.51 8.90
C ASN A 30 30.92 -16.32 9.16
N LYS A 31 30.04 -16.86 8.31
CA LYS A 31 28.58 -16.70 8.44
C LYS A 31 27.89 -18.06 8.52
N VAL A 32 27.07 -18.21 9.56
CA VAL A 32 26.23 -19.38 9.79
C VAL A 32 24.79 -18.91 9.90
N VAL A 33 23.90 -19.59 9.19
CA VAL A 33 22.45 -19.41 9.30
C VAL A 33 21.93 -20.48 10.25
N CYS A 34 21.20 -20.04 11.27
CA CYS A 34 20.51 -20.93 12.19
C CYS A 34 19.01 -20.72 12.02
N LEU A 35 18.27 -21.81 11.86
CA LEU A 35 16.81 -21.80 11.80
C LEU A 35 16.26 -22.75 12.87
N LEU A 36 15.05 -22.46 13.32
CA LEU A 36 14.28 -23.30 14.23
C LEU A 36 12.88 -23.50 13.62
N SER A 37 12.36 -24.71 13.70
CA SER A 37 11.06 -25.05 13.14
C SER A 37 10.40 -26.14 13.98
N THR A 38 9.13 -25.94 14.28
CA THR A 38 8.23 -26.95 14.87
C THR A 38 7.43 -27.73 13.82
N MET A 39 7.45 -27.28 12.56
CA MET A 39 6.70 -27.89 11.46
C MET A 39 7.51 -28.98 10.73
N HIS A 40 8.76 -28.67 10.38
CA HIS A 40 9.70 -29.60 9.76
C HIS A 40 10.27 -30.58 10.80
N LYS A 41 10.06 -31.88 10.61
CA LYS A 41 10.48 -32.96 11.54
C LYS A 41 11.70 -33.77 11.06
N GLY A 42 12.38 -33.34 10.00
CA GLY A 42 13.45 -34.11 9.37
C GLY A 42 14.58 -33.25 8.79
N ASN A 43 15.56 -33.92 8.19
CA ASN A 43 16.74 -33.33 7.56
C ASN A 43 16.62 -33.25 6.02
N ALA A 44 15.41 -33.09 5.50
CA ALA A 44 15.16 -33.10 4.06
C ALA A 44 15.99 -32.02 3.34
N ILE A 45 16.68 -32.45 2.28
CA ILE A 45 17.45 -31.60 1.37
C ILE A 45 16.78 -31.68 0.00
N SER A 46 16.53 -30.52 -0.61
CA SER A 46 15.98 -30.42 -1.94
C SER A 46 16.96 -30.98 -2.97
N GLN A 47 16.48 -31.88 -3.83
CA GLN A 47 17.29 -32.50 -4.89
C GLN A 47 17.74 -31.47 -5.93
N THR A 48 16.89 -30.47 -6.20
CA THR A 48 17.13 -29.43 -7.21
C THR A 48 18.10 -28.37 -6.71
N SER A 49 17.84 -27.77 -5.55
CA SER A 49 18.64 -26.64 -5.05
C SER A 49 19.83 -27.06 -4.20
N ARG A 50 19.87 -28.33 -3.77
CA ARG A 50 20.83 -28.89 -2.81
C ARG A 50 20.82 -28.15 -1.47
N LYS A 51 19.76 -27.40 -1.17
CA LYS A 51 19.56 -26.69 0.11
C LYS A 51 18.58 -27.46 1.01
N PRO A 52 18.71 -27.30 2.32
CA PRO A 52 17.71 -27.79 3.27
C PRO A 52 16.33 -27.20 2.97
N VAL A 53 15.30 -28.06 2.90
CA VAL A 53 13.92 -27.64 2.61
C VAL A 53 13.43 -26.58 3.59
N MET A 54 13.86 -26.67 4.84
CA MET A 54 13.56 -25.69 5.89
C MET A 54 14.07 -24.27 5.57
N ILE A 55 15.21 -24.14 4.88
CA ILE A 55 15.74 -22.85 4.44
C ILE A 55 14.95 -22.31 3.24
N GLU A 56 14.55 -23.19 2.32
CA GLU A 56 13.72 -22.82 1.17
C GLU A 56 12.37 -22.28 1.63
N HIS A 57 11.66 -23.03 2.47
CA HIS A 57 10.38 -22.61 3.05
C HIS A 57 10.51 -21.27 3.78
N TYR A 58 11.54 -21.10 4.61
CA TYR A 58 11.78 -19.81 5.28
C TYR A 58 11.96 -18.68 4.28
N ASN A 59 12.74 -18.89 3.21
CA ASN A 59 12.94 -17.86 2.20
C ASN A 59 11.67 -17.55 1.39
N GLU A 60 10.81 -18.53 1.13
CA GLU A 60 9.53 -18.31 0.44
C GLU A 60 8.57 -17.44 1.26
N THR A 61 8.61 -17.56 2.59
CA THR A 61 7.62 -16.94 3.48
C THR A 61 8.10 -15.67 4.18
N LYS A 62 9.42 -15.47 4.37
CA LYS A 62 9.97 -14.35 5.15
C LYS A 62 9.68 -12.96 4.59
N TYR A 63 9.34 -12.84 3.30
CA TYR A 63 9.16 -11.56 2.61
C TYR A 63 7.77 -10.94 2.81
N GLY A 64 6.84 -11.60 3.52
CA GLY A 64 5.46 -11.11 3.64
C GLY A 64 5.37 -9.68 4.20
N VAL A 65 6.04 -9.43 5.33
CA VAL A 65 6.05 -8.10 5.98
C VAL A 65 6.87 -7.09 5.18
N ASP A 66 8.03 -7.48 4.67
CA ASP A 66 8.94 -6.61 3.91
C ASP A 66 8.29 -6.14 2.59
N THR A 67 7.62 -7.04 1.88
CA THR A 67 6.84 -6.70 0.68
C THR A 67 5.70 -5.75 1.02
N PHE A 68 5.00 -5.97 2.14
CA PHE A 68 3.93 -5.08 2.58
C PHE A 68 4.44 -3.68 2.93
N ASP A 69 5.57 -3.58 3.65
CA ASP A 69 6.24 -2.32 3.98
C ASP A 69 6.72 -1.59 2.71
N GLN A 70 7.29 -2.33 1.75
CA GLN A 70 7.67 -1.77 0.45
C GLN A 70 6.47 -1.20 -0.31
N MET A 71 5.31 -1.86 -0.25
CA MET A 71 4.07 -1.34 -0.84
C MET A 71 3.62 -0.04 -0.17
N CYS A 72 3.65 0.03 1.17
CA CYS A 72 3.36 1.25 1.93
C CYS A 72 4.31 2.39 1.52
N SER A 73 5.61 2.11 1.43
CA SER A 73 6.61 3.13 1.09
C SER A 73 6.49 3.64 -0.35
N THR A 74 6.05 2.79 -1.29
CA THR A 74 5.98 3.17 -2.71
C THR A 74 4.87 4.18 -3.00
N MET A 75 3.74 4.09 -2.27
CA MET A 75 2.59 4.99 -2.41
C MET A 75 2.14 5.48 -1.03
N SER A 76 3.02 6.21 -0.35
CA SER A 76 2.81 6.65 1.02
C SER A 76 2.00 7.96 1.13
N PHE A 77 1.09 7.99 2.09
CA PHE A 77 0.35 9.19 2.52
C PHE A 77 1.07 9.98 3.61
N SER A 78 2.22 9.51 4.08
CA SER A 78 2.93 10.10 5.20
C SER A 78 3.42 11.51 4.86
N ARG A 79 3.36 12.41 5.86
CA ARG A 79 3.78 13.81 5.75
C ARG A 79 4.69 14.17 6.90
N LYS A 80 5.64 15.08 6.66
CA LYS A 80 6.49 15.63 7.71
C LYS A 80 5.62 16.29 8.79
N THR A 81 5.73 15.80 10.02
CA THR A 81 4.96 16.30 11.16
C THR A 81 5.82 16.28 12.43
N LYS A 82 5.53 17.19 13.36
CA LYS A 82 6.13 17.21 14.71
C LYS A 82 5.29 16.45 15.75
N LYS A 83 4.12 15.94 15.35
CA LYS A 83 3.17 15.25 16.23
C LYS A 83 3.20 13.76 15.94
N TRP A 84 3.79 12.96 16.84
CA TRP A 84 3.89 11.51 16.66
C TRP A 84 2.54 10.79 16.41
N PRO A 85 1.39 11.21 16.96
CA PRO A 85 0.13 10.52 16.69
C PRO A 85 -0.29 10.65 15.22
N LEU A 86 0.08 11.76 14.56
CA LEU A 86 -0.18 11.92 13.12
C LEU A 86 0.68 10.97 12.29
N CYS A 87 1.91 10.65 12.73
CA CYS A 87 2.72 9.62 12.05
C CYS A 87 1.98 8.27 12.06
N VAL A 88 1.47 7.85 13.22
CA VAL A 88 0.71 6.61 13.35
C VAL A 88 -0.57 6.66 12.50
N PHE A 89 -1.28 7.78 12.50
CA PHE A 89 -2.47 7.96 11.68
C PHE A 89 -2.18 7.79 10.17
N TYR A 90 -1.09 8.37 9.66
CA TYR A 90 -0.72 8.20 8.26
C TYR A 90 -0.39 6.74 7.92
N GLU A 91 0.30 6.03 8.80
CA GLU A 91 0.57 4.60 8.59
C GLU A 91 -0.71 3.75 8.64
N ILE A 92 -1.68 4.09 9.50
CA ILE A 92 -2.99 3.43 9.49
C ILE A 92 -3.66 3.59 8.13
N ILE A 93 -3.60 4.78 7.51
CA ILE A 93 -4.15 4.99 6.16
C ILE A 93 -3.40 4.13 5.14
N ASN A 94 -2.05 4.15 5.14
CA ASN A 94 -1.25 3.33 4.22
C ASN A 94 -1.66 1.85 4.29
N MET A 95 -1.75 1.30 5.51
CA MET A 95 -2.13 -0.10 5.74
C MET A 95 -3.57 -0.38 5.33
N ALA A 96 -4.51 0.48 5.70
CA ALA A 96 -5.93 0.32 5.37
C ALA A 96 -6.15 0.29 3.87
N THR A 97 -5.46 1.14 3.12
CA THR A 97 -5.59 1.20 1.67
C THR A 97 -5.04 -0.04 0.97
N ILE A 98 -3.90 -0.57 1.43
CA ILE A 98 -3.38 -1.84 0.90
C ILE A 98 -4.32 -3.00 1.22
N ASN A 99 -4.82 -3.08 2.45
CA ASN A 99 -5.76 -4.13 2.85
C ASN A 99 -7.06 -4.07 2.02
N ALA A 100 -7.60 -2.88 1.79
CA ALA A 100 -8.76 -2.68 0.93
C ALA A 100 -8.49 -3.14 -0.52
N TYR A 101 -7.30 -2.84 -1.06
CA TYR A 101 -6.90 -3.31 -2.39
C TYR A 101 -6.81 -4.85 -2.45
N VAL A 102 -6.24 -5.50 -1.43
CA VAL A 102 -6.17 -6.97 -1.36
C VAL A 102 -7.57 -7.60 -1.35
N VAL A 103 -8.50 -7.04 -0.58
CA VAL A 103 -9.90 -7.51 -0.56
C VAL A 103 -10.55 -7.34 -1.93
N LEU A 104 -10.38 -6.19 -2.57
CA LEU A 104 -10.91 -5.93 -3.91
C LEU A 104 -10.33 -6.90 -4.95
N SER A 105 -9.01 -7.03 -5.01
CA SER A 105 -8.31 -7.94 -5.93
C SER A 105 -8.79 -9.38 -5.75
N ARG A 106 -8.98 -9.81 -4.50
CA ARG A 106 -9.52 -11.14 -4.22
C ARG A 106 -10.96 -11.30 -4.70
N ALA A 107 -11.81 -10.29 -4.46
CA ALA A 107 -13.20 -10.31 -4.93
C ALA A 107 -13.31 -10.33 -6.46
N GLN A 108 -12.48 -9.55 -7.16
CA GLN A 108 -12.40 -9.55 -8.63
C GLN A 108 -11.98 -10.90 -9.18
N SER A 109 -10.92 -11.50 -8.60
CA SER A 109 -10.44 -12.83 -8.96
C SER A 109 -11.53 -13.90 -8.82
N VAL A 110 -12.35 -13.85 -7.76
CA VAL A 110 -13.45 -14.80 -7.54
C VAL A 110 -14.58 -14.61 -8.55
N ARG A 111 -14.85 -13.38 -8.98
CA ARG A 111 -15.89 -13.06 -9.98
C ARG A 111 -15.45 -13.29 -11.42
N GLY A 112 -14.15 -13.46 -11.67
CA GLY A 112 -13.57 -13.51 -13.01
C GLY A 112 -13.41 -12.12 -13.66
N ASP A 113 -13.48 -11.05 -12.85
CA ASP A 113 -13.28 -9.69 -13.32
C ASP A 113 -11.79 -9.44 -13.58
N PRO A 114 -11.44 -8.55 -14.55
CA PRO A 114 -10.06 -8.16 -14.77
C PRO A 114 -9.48 -7.48 -13.53
N GLU A 115 -8.23 -7.82 -13.21
CA GLU A 115 -7.52 -7.20 -12.09
C GLU A 115 -7.36 -5.69 -12.31
N MET A 116 -7.78 -4.91 -11.32
CA MET A 116 -7.55 -3.47 -11.31
C MET A 116 -6.13 -3.17 -10.83
N LYS A 117 -5.37 -2.36 -11.57
CA LYS A 117 -4.05 -1.90 -11.11
C LYS A 117 -4.19 -1.03 -9.85
N ARG A 118 -3.27 -1.20 -8.90
CA ARG A 118 -3.28 -0.45 -7.63
C ARG A 118 -3.40 1.06 -7.81
N ASN A 119 -2.67 1.67 -8.72
CA ASN A 119 -2.75 3.12 -8.95
C ASN A 119 -4.14 3.60 -9.38
N LEU A 120 -4.84 2.82 -10.21
CA LEU A 120 -6.21 3.12 -10.63
C LEU A 120 -7.20 2.95 -9.48
N PHE A 121 -7.00 1.92 -8.64
CA PHE A 121 -7.76 1.76 -7.41
C PHE A 121 -7.60 2.98 -6.49
N MET A 122 -6.37 3.49 -6.32
CA MET A 122 -6.12 4.71 -5.53
C MET A 122 -6.82 5.93 -6.13
N GLU A 123 -6.82 6.05 -7.47
CA GLU A 123 -7.49 7.12 -8.18
C GLU A 123 -9.00 7.11 -7.89
N GLN A 124 -9.61 5.95 -8.07
CA GLN A 124 -11.03 5.77 -7.81
C GLN A 124 -11.38 5.99 -6.34
N LEU A 125 -10.56 5.48 -5.41
CA LEU A 125 -10.74 5.66 -3.98
C LEU A 125 -10.74 7.14 -3.59
N HIS A 126 -9.78 7.93 -4.09
CA HIS A 126 -9.74 9.35 -3.74
C HIS A 126 -10.95 10.09 -4.31
N VAL A 127 -11.42 9.75 -5.51
CA VAL A 127 -12.63 10.38 -6.08
C VAL A 127 -13.82 10.07 -5.19
N GLN A 128 -14.03 8.80 -4.85
CA GLN A 128 -15.15 8.37 -4.00
C GLN A 128 -15.16 9.05 -2.63
N LEU A 129 -13.98 9.25 -2.02
CA LEU A 129 -13.86 9.94 -0.73
C LEU A 129 -14.10 11.45 -0.83
N LEU A 130 -13.73 12.08 -1.95
CA LEU A 130 -13.87 13.53 -2.14
C LEU A 130 -15.25 13.95 -2.63
N THR A 131 -15.92 13.12 -3.44
CA THR A 131 -17.18 13.47 -4.12
C THR A 131 -18.24 14.06 -3.18
N PRO A 132 -18.60 13.44 -2.03
CA PRO A 132 -19.66 13.99 -1.18
C PRO A 132 -19.32 15.37 -0.62
N TRP A 133 -18.05 15.58 -0.25
CA TRP A 133 -17.60 16.87 0.26
C TRP A 133 -17.58 17.94 -0.84
N LEU A 134 -17.15 17.59 -2.05
CA LEU A 134 -17.14 18.49 -3.20
C LEU A 134 -18.55 18.94 -3.59
N GLU A 135 -19.52 18.04 -3.57
CA GLU A 135 -20.93 18.34 -3.81
C GLU A 135 -21.50 19.31 -2.75
N GLU A 136 -21.12 19.15 -1.49
CA GLU A 136 -21.50 20.10 -0.44
C GLU A 136 -20.85 21.48 -0.63
N GLN A 137 -19.57 21.53 -1.02
CA GLN A 137 -18.88 22.79 -1.29
C GLN A 137 -19.55 23.60 -2.41
N LEU A 138 -20.09 22.94 -3.44
CA LEU A 138 -20.80 23.62 -4.52
C LEU A 138 -22.06 24.38 -4.07
N LYS A 139 -22.63 24.02 -2.92
CA LYS A 139 -23.79 24.70 -2.33
C LYS A 139 -23.42 26.04 -1.68
N VAL A 140 -22.13 26.28 -1.41
CA VAL A 140 -21.65 27.52 -0.77
C VAL A 140 -21.73 28.70 -1.75
N PRO A 141 -22.55 29.73 -1.48
CA PRO A 141 -22.80 30.81 -2.44
C PRO A 141 -21.60 31.74 -2.66
N THR A 142 -20.70 31.81 -1.67
CA THR A 142 -19.50 32.65 -1.69
C THR A 142 -18.28 31.95 -2.28
N LEU A 143 -18.43 30.72 -2.77
CA LEU A 143 -17.33 29.95 -3.36
C LEU A 143 -16.75 30.68 -4.56
N ARG A 144 -15.41 30.79 -4.59
CA ARG A 144 -14.69 31.46 -5.69
C ARG A 144 -14.98 30.72 -7.00
N ARG A 145 -15.25 31.48 -8.07
CA ARG A 145 -15.59 30.93 -9.39
C ARG A 145 -14.53 29.94 -9.92
N ALA A 146 -13.24 30.23 -9.74
CA ALA A 146 -12.17 29.35 -10.18
C ALA A 146 -12.27 27.96 -9.53
N VAL A 147 -12.36 27.92 -8.19
CA VAL A 147 -12.54 26.69 -7.42
C VAL A 147 -13.82 25.96 -7.84
N LYS A 148 -14.91 26.69 -8.07
CA LYS A 148 -16.17 26.10 -8.54
C LYS A 148 -16.01 25.36 -9.87
N LEU A 149 -15.28 25.95 -10.83
CA LEU A 149 -15.02 25.32 -12.13
C LEU A 149 -14.14 24.08 -11.99
N ASP A 150 -13.12 24.13 -11.13
CA ASP A 150 -12.25 22.98 -10.85
C ASP A 150 -13.05 21.82 -10.24
N ILE A 151 -13.92 22.12 -9.26
CA ILE A 151 -14.77 21.10 -8.62
C ILE A 151 -15.72 20.45 -9.65
N LEU A 152 -16.36 21.24 -10.50
CA LEU A 152 -17.25 20.72 -11.56
C LEU A 152 -16.48 19.81 -12.53
N SER A 153 -15.24 20.19 -12.88
CA SER A 153 -14.37 19.37 -13.72
C SER A 153 -14.05 18.03 -13.07
N VAL A 154 -13.71 18.01 -11.78
CA VAL A 154 -13.42 16.77 -11.04
C VAL A 154 -14.65 15.86 -10.93
N LEU A 155 -15.83 16.44 -10.66
CA LEU A 155 -17.08 15.70 -10.52
C LEU A 155 -17.65 15.22 -11.87
N LYS A 156 -17.09 15.67 -13.00
CA LYS A 156 -17.61 15.41 -14.36
C LYS A 156 -19.10 15.73 -14.49
N VAL A 157 -19.56 16.75 -13.74
CA VAL A 157 -20.90 17.28 -13.89
C VAL A 157 -20.83 18.22 -15.08
N ASP A 158 -21.26 17.72 -16.24
CA ASP A 158 -21.64 18.63 -17.32
C ASP A 158 -22.70 19.56 -16.74
N GLU A 159 -22.49 20.88 -16.86
CA GLU A 159 -23.60 21.81 -16.70
C GLU A 159 -24.68 21.31 -17.67
N GLN A 160 -25.73 20.68 -17.14
CA GLN A 160 -26.96 20.51 -17.89
C GLN A 160 -27.38 21.92 -18.24
N VAL A 161 -27.05 22.36 -19.46
CA VAL A 161 -27.50 23.63 -19.99
C VAL A 161 -29.01 23.54 -19.87
N PRO A 162 -29.64 24.35 -19.00
CA PRO A 162 -31.08 24.30 -18.90
C PRO A 162 -31.63 24.60 -20.29
N ALA A 163 -32.59 23.79 -20.77
CA ALA A 163 -33.23 23.97 -22.07
C ALA A 163 -33.90 25.36 -22.23
N ARG A 164 -33.92 26.16 -21.16
CA ARG A 164 -34.36 27.54 -21.08
C ARG A 164 -33.16 28.42 -20.69
N PRO A 165 -32.88 29.52 -21.40
CA PRO A 165 -31.83 30.44 -21.01
C PRO A 165 -32.15 30.98 -19.60
N GLN A 166 -31.47 30.46 -18.60
CA GLN A 166 -31.44 31.09 -17.29
C GLN A 166 -30.63 32.38 -17.43
N PRO A 167 -31.03 33.48 -16.77
CA PRO A 167 -30.23 34.70 -16.79
C PRO A 167 -28.84 34.34 -16.28
N GLU A 168 -27.83 34.45 -17.14
CA GLU A 168 -26.44 34.20 -16.77
C GLU A 168 -26.15 34.98 -15.50
N LYS A 169 -25.63 34.29 -14.47
CA LYS A 169 -25.20 34.96 -13.24
C LYS A 169 -24.03 35.89 -13.60
N LYS A 170 -24.36 37.14 -13.93
CA LYS A 170 -23.39 38.16 -14.34
C LYS A 170 -22.43 38.43 -13.20
N ARG A 171 -21.14 38.54 -13.53
CA ARG A 171 -20.11 38.90 -12.56
C ARG A 171 -20.47 40.24 -11.93
N THR A 172 -20.54 40.30 -10.60
CA THR A 172 -20.88 41.50 -9.84
C THR A 172 -19.75 42.53 -9.75
N THR A 173 -18.57 42.21 -10.28
CA THR A 173 -17.37 43.07 -10.20
C THR A 173 -16.74 43.25 -11.57
N CYS A 174 -16.20 44.44 -11.83
CA CYS A 174 -15.47 44.75 -13.07
C CYS A 174 -14.27 43.80 -13.25
N LYS A 175 -13.99 43.41 -14.50
CA LYS A 175 -12.85 42.56 -14.84
C LYS A 175 -11.49 43.25 -14.62
N TYR A 176 -11.44 44.56 -14.82
CA TYR A 176 -10.22 45.36 -14.79
C TYR A 176 -9.99 46.10 -13.47
N CYS A 177 -11.04 46.30 -12.66
CA CYS A 177 -10.89 46.96 -11.36
C CYS A 177 -10.42 45.98 -10.28
N SER A 178 -9.59 46.48 -9.35
CA SER A 178 -9.19 45.72 -8.16
C SER A 178 -10.40 45.35 -7.31
N SER A 179 -10.42 44.12 -6.77
CA SER A 179 -11.45 43.66 -5.85
C SER A 179 -11.46 44.40 -4.50
N THR A 180 -10.35 45.07 -4.14
CA THR A 180 -10.23 45.90 -2.94
C THR A 180 -10.69 47.35 -3.12
N LYS A 181 -10.86 47.82 -4.37
CA LYS A 181 -11.41 49.15 -4.66
C LYS A 181 -12.93 49.02 -4.80
N ARG A 182 -13.60 48.88 -3.66
CA ARG A 182 -15.06 48.89 -3.57
C ARG A 182 -15.54 50.26 -3.11
#